data_AF-A0A5S6QFW4-F1
#
_entry.id   AF-A0A5S6QFW4-F1
#
_cell.length_a   1.000
_cell.length_b   1.000
_cell.length_c   1.000
_cell.angle_alpha   90.00
_cell.angle_beta   90.00
_cell.angle_gamma   90.00
#
_symmetry.space_group_name_H-M   'P 1'
#
loop_
_entity.id
_entity.type
_entity.pdbx_description
1 polymer ?
#
loop_
_entity_poly.entity_id
_entity_poly.type
_entity_poly.pdbx_seq_one_letter_code
_entity_poly.pdbx_strand_id
1 'polypeptide(L)'
;MDARLRSQSSVRSGCNIVATIPHPGYGKIGDTIDLVTNFVELRKAATSDVLIWQYEVKITGKAPELMVEDKQNAFWDFVQQRPNIFKDPNSLAFNGEVCIRLFSTNVLSKVGVEIRQVGLTKLAFKKPLYQTLSAEKCHKPIEMVNVILSQSQVCPLTEKAGKFCTIDGIVFKVASKKAVALNFGVEARRGLYMKAGI
;
A
#
# COMPACT_ATOMS: atom_id res chain seq x y z
N MET A 1 -49.36 -10.72 15.32
CA MET A 1 -49.93 -12.07 15.17
C MET A 1 -49.94 -12.36 13.67
N ASP A 2 -48.83 -12.73 13.03
CA ASP A 2 -47.90 -13.87 13.24
C ASP A 2 -48.46 -15.19 12.67
N ALA A 3 -47.66 -16.08 12.06
CA ALA A 3 -46.20 -16.10 11.95
C ALA A 3 -45.67 -16.52 10.56
N ARG A 4 -44.39 -16.22 10.34
CA ARG A 4 -43.58 -16.61 9.16
C ARG A 4 -43.53 -18.14 8.98
N LEU A 5 -43.86 -18.65 7.80
CA LEU A 5 -43.30 -19.93 7.33
C LEU A 5 -41.91 -19.66 6.75
N ARG A 6 -40.86 -20.10 7.45
CA ARG A 6 -39.48 -20.07 6.96
C ARG A 6 -39.23 -21.24 6.02
N SER A 7 -38.79 -20.98 4.79
CA SER A 7 -38.08 -22.00 4.01
C SER A 7 -36.74 -22.30 4.69
N GLN A 8 -36.46 -23.59 4.93
CA GLN A 8 -35.13 -24.03 5.36
C GLN A 8 -34.26 -24.27 4.13
N SER A 9 -33.55 -23.25 3.66
CA SER A 9 -32.36 -23.47 2.84
C SER A 9 -31.14 -23.47 3.76
N SER A 10 -30.51 -24.63 3.92
CA SER A 10 -29.18 -24.70 4.53
C SER A 10 -28.18 -24.09 3.56
N VAL A 11 -27.79 -22.84 3.81
CA VAL A 11 -26.67 -22.22 3.09
C VAL A 11 -25.41 -22.96 3.50
N ARG A 12 -25.08 -24.01 2.75
CA ARG A 12 -23.78 -24.68 2.84
C ARG A 12 -22.72 -23.61 2.58
N SER A 13 -21.88 -23.33 3.57
CA SER A 13 -20.62 -22.59 3.40
C SER A 13 -19.60 -23.44 2.64
N GLY A 14 -19.96 -23.83 1.42
CA GLY A 14 -19.08 -24.47 0.44
C GLY A 14 -18.11 -23.44 -0.13
N CYS A 15 -17.16 -23.00 0.70
CA CYS A 15 -16.00 -22.26 0.25
C CYS A 15 -15.12 -23.22 -0.56
N ASN A 16 -15.50 -23.44 -1.81
CA ASN A 16 -14.71 -24.19 -2.77
C ASN A 16 -13.44 -23.36 -3.05
N ILE A 17 -12.36 -23.66 -2.34
CA ILE A 17 -11.03 -23.15 -2.63
C ILE A 17 -10.63 -23.74 -3.98
N VAL A 18 -10.94 -23.00 -5.05
CA VAL A 18 -10.49 -23.34 -6.41
C VAL A 18 -9.00 -23.07 -6.45
N ALA A 19 -8.22 -24.10 -6.12
CA ALA A 19 -6.77 -24.07 -6.17
C ALA A 19 -6.33 -23.60 -7.57
N THR A 20 -5.46 -22.59 -7.61
CA THR A 20 -5.06 -21.96 -8.87
C THR A 20 -4.34 -22.98 -9.75
N ILE A 21 -4.90 -23.26 -10.94
CA ILE A 21 -4.33 -24.24 -11.87
C ILE A 21 -2.89 -23.80 -12.24
N PRO A 22 -1.88 -24.66 -12.07
CA PRO A 22 -0.51 -24.33 -12.48
C PRO A 22 -0.43 -23.94 -13.95
N HIS A 23 0.42 -22.96 -14.28
CA HIS A 23 0.61 -22.54 -15.66
C HIS A 23 1.07 -23.73 -16.53
N PRO A 24 0.35 -24.11 -17.60
CA PRO A 24 0.59 -25.36 -18.33
C PRO A 24 1.88 -25.36 -19.16
N GLY A 25 2.47 -24.19 -19.37
CA GLY A 25 3.72 -23.99 -20.11
C GLY A 25 3.62 -22.78 -21.03
N TYR A 26 4.79 -22.24 -21.40
CA TYR A 26 4.89 -21.10 -22.32
C TYR A 26 4.65 -21.51 -23.77
N GLY A 27 4.11 -20.59 -24.57
CA GLY A 27 3.92 -20.78 -26.02
C GLY A 27 5.25 -20.96 -26.77
N LYS A 28 5.19 -21.67 -27.90
CA LYS A 28 6.36 -22.03 -28.74
C LYS A 28 6.15 -21.80 -30.24
N ILE A 29 5.13 -21.00 -30.61
CA ILE A 29 4.71 -20.77 -31.99
C ILE A 29 4.87 -19.28 -32.29
N GLY A 30 5.48 -18.97 -33.43
CA GLY A 30 5.82 -17.60 -33.85
C GLY A 30 7.30 -17.27 -33.65
N ASP A 31 7.75 -16.22 -34.33
CA ASP A 31 9.12 -15.72 -34.24
C ASP A 31 9.35 -14.93 -32.94
N THR A 32 10.58 -14.95 -32.44
CA THR A 32 10.98 -14.21 -31.24
C THR A 32 11.18 -12.72 -31.55
N ILE A 33 10.56 -11.86 -30.75
CA ILE A 33 10.70 -10.39 -30.83
C ILE A 33 11.04 -9.87 -29.43
N ASP A 34 12.10 -9.07 -29.32
CA ASP A 34 12.48 -8.41 -28.07
C ASP A 34 11.50 -7.28 -27.73
N LEU A 35 10.98 -7.28 -26.50
CA LEU A 35 10.02 -6.29 -26.00
C LEU A 35 10.59 -5.51 -24.82
N VAL A 36 10.53 -4.18 -24.91
CA VAL A 36 10.74 -3.29 -23.77
C VAL A 36 9.42 -3.12 -23.03
N THR A 37 9.43 -3.20 -21.71
CA THR A 37 8.23 -3.05 -20.87
C THR A 37 8.37 -1.90 -19.88
N ASN A 38 7.26 -1.51 -19.26
CA ASN A 38 7.21 -0.53 -18.18
C ASN A 38 7.37 -1.16 -16.78
N PHE A 39 7.76 -2.43 -16.68
CA PHE A 39 8.05 -3.09 -15.40
C PHE A 39 9.51 -2.89 -14.99
N VAL A 40 9.75 -2.71 -13.69
CA VAL A 40 11.08 -2.54 -13.10
C VAL A 40 11.31 -3.64 -12.07
N GLU A 41 12.38 -4.41 -12.21
CA GLU A 41 12.71 -5.50 -11.30
C GLU A 41 13.19 -4.96 -9.93
N LEU A 42 12.42 -5.22 -8.87
CA LEU A 42 12.79 -4.85 -7.51
C LEU A 42 13.82 -5.85 -6.92
N ARG A 43 15.08 -5.43 -6.86
CA ARG A 43 16.19 -6.24 -6.30
C ARG A 43 16.53 -5.84 -4.86
N LYS A 44 16.78 -6.84 -4.03
CA LYS A 44 17.25 -6.67 -2.64
C LYS A 44 18.74 -6.28 -2.62
N ALA A 45 19.04 -5.05 -2.24
CA ALA A 45 20.42 -4.59 -2.04
C ALA A 45 21.04 -5.08 -0.72
N ALA A 46 20.22 -5.32 0.32
CA ALA A 46 20.69 -5.74 1.64
C ALA A 46 21.13 -7.22 1.67
N THR A 47 22.23 -7.52 2.36
CA THR A 47 22.67 -8.90 2.63
C THR A 47 21.76 -9.58 3.66
N SER A 48 21.50 -8.93 4.79
CA SER A 48 20.54 -9.35 5.82
C SER A 48 19.10 -9.43 5.32
N ASP A 49 18.26 -10.22 5.98
CA ASP A 49 16.81 -10.31 5.65
C ASP A 49 16.10 -8.96 5.84
N VAL A 50 15.16 -8.66 4.94
CA VAL A 50 14.28 -7.48 5.08
C VAL A 50 13.04 -7.91 5.87
N LEU A 51 12.94 -7.43 7.10
CA LEU A 51 11.83 -7.70 8.03
C LEU A 51 10.98 -6.44 8.20
N ILE A 52 9.66 -6.61 8.13
CA ILE A 52 8.67 -5.54 8.17
C ILE A 52 7.72 -5.79 9.33
N TRP A 53 7.66 -4.88 10.31
CA TRP A 53 6.65 -4.93 11.36
C TRP A 53 5.40 -4.17 10.93
N GLN A 54 4.26 -4.82 11.09
CA GLN A 54 2.94 -4.28 10.79
C GLN A 54 2.29 -3.76 12.05
N TYR A 55 1.74 -2.54 11.98
CA TYR A 55 0.97 -1.90 13.03
C TYR A 55 -0.38 -1.41 12.49
N GLU A 56 -1.42 -1.64 13.27
CA GLU A 56 -2.72 -1.03 13.09
C GLU A 56 -2.67 0.37 13.73
N VAL A 57 -3.19 1.38 13.03
CA VAL A 57 -3.24 2.75 13.54
C VAL A 57 -4.67 3.24 13.54
N LYS A 58 -5.19 3.47 14.74
CA LYS A 58 -6.55 3.93 14.96
C LYS A 58 -6.50 5.42 15.29
N ILE A 59 -7.02 6.23 14.36
CA ILE A 59 -7.04 7.69 14.44
C ILE A 59 -8.46 8.15 14.77
N THR A 60 -8.66 8.77 15.93
CA THR A 60 -9.97 9.19 16.46
C THR A 60 -10.05 10.71 16.58
N GLY A 61 -10.92 11.31 15.75
CA GLY A 61 -11.23 12.73 15.77
C GLY A 61 -12.51 13.06 16.55
N LYS A 62 -12.90 14.34 16.53
CA LYS A 62 -14.24 14.79 16.96
C LYS A 62 -15.29 14.76 15.85
N ALA A 63 -14.85 14.69 14.59
CA ALA A 63 -15.72 14.44 13.45
C ALA A 63 -16.11 12.95 13.39
N PRO A 64 -17.32 12.60 12.91
CA PRO A 64 -17.78 11.21 12.83
C PRO A 64 -16.96 10.37 11.84
N GLU A 65 -16.40 11.01 10.81
CA GLU A 65 -15.51 10.40 9.83
C GLU A 65 -14.38 11.40 9.50
N LEU A 66 -13.16 10.88 9.33
CA LEU A 66 -11.97 11.66 8.95
C LEU A 66 -11.52 11.22 7.55
N MET A 67 -11.16 12.19 6.70
CA MET A 67 -10.66 11.90 5.36
C MET A 67 -9.33 11.15 5.44
N VAL A 68 -8.97 10.42 4.38
CA VAL A 68 -7.68 9.71 4.28
C VAL A 68 -6.51 10.70 4.40
N GLU A 69 -6.65 11.90 3.86
CA GLU A 69 -5.67 12.98 3.98
C GLU A 69 -5.54 13.50 5.42
N ASP A 70 -6.65 13.73 6.13
CA ASP A 70 -6.63 14.11 7.56
C ASP A 70 -5.92 13.05 8.41
N LYS A 71 -6.21 11.77 8.15
CA LYS A 71 -5.58 10.62 8.82
C LYS A 71 -4.08 10.59 8.56
N GLN A 72 -3.64 10.76 7.31
CA GLN A 72 -2.22 10.81 6.95
C GLN A 72 -1.51 11.99 7.62
N ASN A 73 -2.07 13.20 7.53
CA ASN A 73 -1.49 14.39 8.14
C ASN A 73 -1.37 14.25 9.68
N ALA A 74 -2.45 13.83 10.35
CA ALA A 74 -2.44 13.60 11.80
C ALA A 74 -1.44 12.51 12.25
N PHE A 75 -1.20 11.49 11.42
CA PHE A 75 -0.15 10.49 11.68
C PHE A 75 1.25 11.09 11.55
N TRP A 76 1.55 11.81 10.47
CA TRP A 76 2.89 12.38 10.25
C TRP A 76 3.23 13.49 11.25
N ASP A 77 2.25 14.30 11.66
CA ASP A 77 2.38 15.25 12.79
C ASP A 77 2.76 14.52 14.10
N PHE A 78 2.05 13.42 14.42
CA PHE A 78 2.31 12.59 15.60
C PHE A 78 3.69 11.91 15.55
N VAL A 79 4.20 11.59 14.36
CA VAL A 79 5.57 11.10 14.12
C VAL A 79 6.59 12.19 14.41
N GLN A 80 6.45 13.36 13.76
CA GLN A 80 7.39 14.48 13.90
C GLN A 80 7.47 14.99 15.35
N GLN A 81 6.35 15.00 16.07
CA GLN A 81 6.28 15.46 17.47
C GLN A 81 7.02 14.53 18.47
N ARG A 82 7.45 13.32 18.08
CA ARG A 82 8.16 12.38 18.99
C ARG A 82 9.41 11.72 18.36
N PRO A 83 10.48 12.48 18.09
CA PRO A 83 11.74 11.93 17.56
C PRO A 83 12.41 10.90 18.50
N ASN A 84 12.19 11.00 19.82
CA ASN A 84 12.67 10.02 20.81
C ASN A 84 12.16 8.59 20.52
N ILE A 85 10.98 8.49 19.90
CA ILE A 85 10.26 7.26 19.57
C ILE A 85 10.43 6.92 18.09
N PHE A 86 10.26 7.90 17.20
CA PHE A 86 10.43 7.77 15.76
C PHE A 86 11.81 8.28 15.34
N LYS A 87 12.87 7.53 15.69
CA LYS A 87 14.27 7.94 15.47
C LYS A 87 14.65 8.08 14.00
N ASP A 88 14.07 7.24 13.13
CA ASP A 88 14.10 7.43 11.68
C ASP A 88 12.66 7.42 11.14
N PRO A 89 12.05 8.61 10.95
CA PRO A 89 10.74 8.74 10.33
C PRO A 89 10.65 8.20 8.89
N ASN A 90 11.77 8.06 8.17
CA ASN A 90 11.80 7.54 6.79
C ASN A 90 11.71 6.01 6.73
N SER A 91 11.92 5.31 7.86
CA SER A 91 11.71 3.86 8.00
C SER A 91 10.24 3.45 8.14
N LEU A 92 9.33 4.44 8.15
CA LEU A 92 7.89 4.24 8.31
C LEU A 92 7.20 4.19 6.94
N ALA A 93 6.05 3.53 6.88
CA ALA A 93 5.06 3.75 5.83
C ALA A 93 3.64 3.83 6.42
N PHE A 94 2.79 4.68 5.85
CA PHE A 94 1.39 4.81 6.26
C PHE A 94 0.52 5.22 5.07
N ASN A 95 -0.54 4.46 4.80
CA ASN A 95 -1.49 4.72 3.71
C ASN A 95 -2.77 5.46 4.15
N GLY A 96 -2.97 5.67 5.45
CA GLY A 96 -4.23 6.18 6.03
C GLY A 96 -4.96 5.18 6.94
N GLU A 97 -4.59 3.90 6.90
CA GLU A 97 -5.25 2.82 7.67
C GLU A 97 -4.24 1.89 8.37
N VAL A 98 -3.19 1.47 7.66
CA VAL A 98 -2.16 0.54 8.15
C VAL A 98 -0.82 1.25 8.19
N CYS A 99 -0.13 1.17 9.33
CA CYS A 99 1.25 1.61 9.47
C CYS A 99 2.22 0.44 9.41
N ILE A 100 3.34 0.68 8.74
CA ILE A 100 4.49 -0.19 8.66
C ILE A 100 5.66 0.58 9.29
N ARG A 101 6.48 -0.08 10.12
CA ARG A 101 7.47 0.60 10.96
C ARG A 101 8.59 -0.34 11.43
N LEU A 102 9.69 0.23 11.93
CA LEU A 102 10.65 -0.43 12.82
C LEU A 102 10.73 0.32 14.19
N PHE A 103 9.88 -0.06 15.18
CA PHE A 103 9.88 0.33 16.63
C PHE A 103 9.83 1.83 17.03
N SER A 104 9.45 2.26 18.24
CA SER A 104 8.24 1.99 19.09
C SER A 104 8.22 2.99 20.30
N THR A 105 7.14 3.49 20.92
CA THR A 105 5.68 3.66 20.61
C THR A 105 5.12 4.82 21.50
N ASN A 106 3.84 5.22 21.36
CA ASN A 106 2.99 6.03 22.27
C ASN A 106 3.29 7.54 22.48
N VAL A 107 2.51 8.25 23.31
CA VAL A 107 1.34 9.11 22.91
C VAL A 107 1.57 10.53 23.48
N LEU A 108 0.81 11.61 23.23
CA LEU A 108 -0.50 11.85 22.58
C LEU A 108 -0.45 13.22 21.81
N SER A 109 -1.52 13.59 21.08
CA SER A 109 -1.75 14.91 20.44
C SER A 109 -3.28 15.22 20.42
N LYS A 110 -3.76 16.34 19.82
CA LYS A 110 -5.19 16.76 19.84
C LYS A 110 -6.17 15.83 19.07
N VAL A 111 -5.66 14.91 18.27
CA VAL A 111 -6.39 13.78 17.67
C VAL A 111 -5.85 12.52 18.32
N GLY A 112 -6.72 11.58 18.71
CA GLY A 112 -6.29 10.33 19.32
C GLY A 112 -5.61 9.46 18.28
N VAL A 113 -4.39 9.01 18.53
CA VAL A 113 -3.65 8.09 17.65
C VAL A 113 -3.13 6.94 18.50
N GLU A 114 -3.81 5.80 18.37
CA GLU A 114 -3.46 4.52 19.00
C GLU A 114 -2.70 3.67 17.97
N ILE A 115 -1.57 3.07 18.36
CA ILE A 115 -0.72 2.24 17.48
C ILE A 115 -0.54 0.87 18.10
N ARG A 116 -1.11 -0.18 17.48
CA ARG A 116 -1.07 -1.56 17.96
C ARG A 116 -0.24 -2.44 17.02
N GLN A 117 0.69 -3.22 17.55
CA GLN A 117 1.48 -4.16 16.74
C GLN A 117 0.60 -5.35 16.33
N VAL A 118 0.58 -5.67 15.03
CA VAL A 118 -0.24 -6.73 14.43
C VAL A 118 0.59 -7.94 14.05
N GLY A 119 1.83 -7.75 13.60
CA GLY A 119 2.69 -8.86 13.21
C GLY A 119 4.02 -8.47 12.58
N LEU A 120 4.71 -9.49 12.05
CA LEU A 120 6.00 -9.40 11.39
C LEU A 120 5.93 -10.17 10.06
N THR A 121 6.38 -9.55 8.97
CA THR A 121 6.47 -10.17 7.64
C THR A 121 7.90 -10.07 7.10
N LYS A 122 8.43 -11.17 6.56
CA LYS A 122 9.73 -11.21 5.90
C LYS A 122 9.54 -11.03 4.39
N LEU A 123 10.17 -10.01 3.79
CA LEU A 123 10.20 -9.87 2.34
C LEU A 123 11.25 -10.82 1.74
N ALA A 124 10.76 -11.82 1.01
CA ALA A 124 11.58 -12.82 0.34
C ALA A 124 11.77 -12.50 -1.16
N PHE A 125 12.73 -11.64 -1.45
CA PHE A 125 13.19 -11.38 -2.83
C PHE A 125 13.94 -12.61 -3.37
N LYS A 126 13.21 -13.54 -4.01
CA LYS A 126 13.80 -14.73 -4.65
C LYS A 126 14.40 -14.38 -6.01
N LYS A 127 15.43 -15.12 -6.42
CA LYS A 127 15.89 -15.14 -7.82
C LYS A 127 14.80 -15.78 -8.71
N PRO A 128 14.66 -15.39 -9.99
CA PRO A 128 13.57 -15.81 -10.88
C PRO A 128 13.67 -17.26 -11.41
N LEU A 129 14.15 -18.20 -10.58
CA LEU A 129 14.35 -19.59 -10.95
C LEU A 129 13.40 -20.52 -10.20
N TYR A 130 12.37 -20.97 -10.91
CA TYR A 130 11.61 -22.21 -10.66
C TYR A 130 10.98 -22.42 -9.28
N GLN A 131 10.39 -21.39 -8.66
CA GLN A 131 9.46 -21.60 -7.53
C GLN A 131 8.15 -20.80 -7.66
N THR A 132 7.09 -21.52 -7.99
CA THR A 132 5.69 -21.11 -7.82
C THR A 132 5.38 -20.93 -6.33
N LEU A 133 5.56 -19.70 -5.83
CA LEU A 133 4.88 -19.28 -4.62
C LEU A 133 3.37 -19.19 -4.92
N SER A 134 2.51 -19.73 -4.04
CA SER A 134 1.06 -19.51 -4.18
C SER A 134 0.73 -18.03 -3.99
N ALA A 135 -0.23 -17.51 -4.75
CA ALA A 135 -0.61 -16.09 -4.70
C ALA A 135 -0.94 -15.61 -3.27
N GLU A 136 -1.58 -16.48 -2.47
CA GLU A 136 -1.87 -16.30 -1.05
C GLU A 136 -0.63 -15.95 -0.21
N LYS A 137 0.50 -16.63 -0.46
CA LYS A 137 1.78 -16.41 0.25
C LYS A 137 2.47 -15.12 -0.18
N CYS A 138 2.10 -14.58 -1.34
CA CYS A 138 2.64 -13.34 -1.90
C CYS A 138 1.80 -12.11 -1.57
N HIS A 139 0.50 -12.26 -1.27
CA HIS A 139 -0.42 -11.13 -1.05
C HIS A 139 0.10 -10.13 -0.02
N LYS A 140 0.37 -10.57 1.22
CA LYS A 140 0.83 -9.67 2.29
C LYS A 140 2.19 -9.00 1.99
N PRO A 141 3.22 -9.70 1.50
CA PRO A 141 4.44 -9.04 1.00
C PRO A 141 4.19 -7.99 -0.10
N ILE A 142 3.36 -8.29 -1.10
CA ILE A 142 3.04 -7.36 -2.20
C ILE A 142 2.27 -6.14 -1.69
N GLU A 143 1.30 -6.36 -0.81
CA GLU A 143 0.49 -5.33 -0.14
C GLU A 143 1.37 -4.37 0.67
N MET A 144 2.34 -4.88 1.45
CA MET A 144 3.31 -4.05 2.17
C MET A 144 4.22 -3.25 1.23
N VAL A 145 4.68 -3.83 0.12
CA VAL A 145 5.45 -3.08 -0.88
C VAL A 145 4.58 -2.01 -1.56
N ASN A 146 3.30 -2.28 -1.80
CA ASN A 146 2.36 -1.27 -2.33
C ASN A 146 2.14 -0.10 -1.36
N VAL A 147 2.08 -0.34 -0.04
CA VAL A 147 2.01 0.73 0.97
C VAL A 147 3.31 1.55 1.03
N ILE A 148 4.47 0.92 0.81
CA ILE A 148 5.77 1.62 0.73
C ILE A 148 5.88 2.45 -0.57
N LEU A 149 5.40 1.92 -1.70
CA LEU A 149 5.40 2.61 -2.98
C LEU A 149 4.43 3.80 -3.01
N SER A 150 3.22 3.65 -2.47
CA SER A 150 2.18 4.69 -2.53
C SER A 150 2.57 5.96 -1.77
N GLN A 151 3.26 5.83 -0.63
CA GLN A 151 3.76 6.99 0.12
C GLN A 151 4.96 7.69 -0.52
N SER A 152 5.70 7.03 -1.43
CA SER A 152 7.09 7.38 -1.77
C SER A 152 7.31 8.80 -2.33
N GLN A 153 6.25 9.44 -2.87
CA GLN A 153 6.28 10.81 -3.39
C GLN A 153 5.34 11.78 -2.66
N VAL A 154 4.51 11.29 -1.72
CA VAL A 154 3.54 12.10 -0.97
C VAL A 154 3.80 12.13 0.54
N CYS A 155 4.74 11.33 1.05
CA CYS A 155 5.18 11.38 2.44
C CYS A 155 5.62 12.82 2.82
N PRO A 156 4.96 13.50 3.78
CA PRO A 156 5.21 14.90 4.14
C PRO A 156 6.64 15.21 4.61
N LEU A 157 7.40 14.17 4.97
CA LEU A 157 8.83 14.26 5.32
C LEU A 157 9.72 14.62 4.13
N THR A 158 9.23 14.44 2.90
CA THR A 158 9.99 14.77 1.69
C THR A 158 9.85 16.26 1.35
N GLU A 159 10.97 16.93 1.04
CA GLU A 159 11.09 18.35 0.62
C GLU A 159 10.26 18.73 -0.63
N LYS A 160 9.58 17.74 -1.23
CA LYS A 160 8.79 17.86 -2.44
C LYS A 160 7.35 17.34 -2.31
N ALA A 161 6.91 16.88 -1.12
CA ALA A 161 5.58 16.30 -0.88
C ALA A 161 4.43 17.18 -1.43
N GLY A 162 4.34 18.43 -0.98
CA GLY A 162 3.32 19.40 -1.44
C GLY A 162 3.43 19.85 -2.91
N LYS A 163 4.33 19.25 -3.71
CA LYS A 163 4.38 19.40 -5.17
C LYS A 163 3.64 18.25 -5.87
N PHE A 164 3.12 17.27 -5.12
CA PHE A 164 2.37 16.10 -5.58
C PHE A 164 1.04 15.93 -4.83
N CYS A 165 0.11 15.18 -5.41
CA CYS A 165 -1.08 14.67 -4.76
C CYS A 165 -1.40 13.27 -5.32
N THR A 166 -2.19 12.47 -4.59
CA THR A 166 -2.63 11.14 -5.04
C THR A 166 -4.13 11.15 -5.31
N ILE A 167 -4.55 10.62 -6.46
CA ILE A 167 -5.95 10.34 -6.79
C ILE A 167 -6.00 8.89 -7.25
N ASP A 168 -6.83 8.06 -6.61
CA ASP A 168 -7.02 6.63 -6.91
C ASP A 168 -5.72 5.80 -7.06
N GLY A 169 -4.71 6.13 -6.23
CA GLY A 169 -3.39 5.48 -6.25
C GLY A 169 -2.44 5.95 -7.37
N ILE A 170 -2.85 6.92 -8.19
CA ILE A 170 -2.00 7.59 -9.17
C ILE A 170 -1.45 8.88 -8.55
N VAL A 171 -0.12 9.05 -8.58
CA VAL A 171 0.55 10.27 -8.08
C VAL A 171 0.62 11.30 -9.20
N PHE A 172 -0.03 12.45 -9.01
CA PHE A 172 -0.01 13.60 -9.93
C PHE A 172 0.91 14.70 -9.42
N LYS A 173 1.57 15.42 -10.33
CA LYS A 173 2.35 16.62 -9.98
C LYS A 173 1.47 17.87 -10.01
N VAL A 174 1.26 18.50 -8.86
CA VAL A 174 0.43 19.71 -8.67
C VAL A 174 1.10 20.92 -9.32
N ALA A 175 2.32 21.26 -8.91
CA ALA A 175 3.06 22.41 -9.42
C ALA A 175 3.87 22.03 -10.68
N SER A 176 3.21 22.07 -11.86
CA SER A 176 3.81 21.62 -13.12
C SER A 176 3.75 22.67 -14.23
N LYS A 177 4.91 23.20 -14.65
CA LYS A 177 5.09 23.97 -15.91
C LYS A 177 4.82 23.16 -17.19
N LYS A 178 4.30 21.93 -17.07
CA LYS A 178 3.95 21.01 -18.17
C LYS A 178 2.51 20.47 -18.04
N ALA A 179 1.67 21.13 -17.24
CA ALA A 179 0.22 20.94 -17.35
C ALA A 179 -0.26 21.52 -18.69
N VAL A 180 -1.25 20.88 -19.30
CA VAL A 180 -1.85 21.36 -20.56
C VAL A 180 -3.22 21.93 -20.22
N ALA A 181 -3.38 23.24 -20.37
CA ALA A 181 -4.68 23.88 -20.22
C ALA A 181 -5.68 23.31 -21.24
N LEU A 182 -6.86 22.92 -20.77
CA LEU A 182 -8.01 22.56 -21.58
C LEU A 182 -9.04 23.69 -21.47
N ASN A 183 -10.19 23.51 -22.12
CA ASN A 183 -11.29 24.48 -22.04
C ASN A 183 -11.91 24.51 -20.62
N PHE A 184 -12.62 25.60 -20.31
CA PHE A 184 -13.42 25.77 -19.10
C PHE A 184 -12.66 25.66 -17.76
N GLY A 185 -11.36 25.99 -17.75
CA GLY A 185 -10.53 26.01 -16.53
C GLY A 185 -10.04 24.64 -16.07
N VAL A 186 -10.24 23.59 -16.86
CA VAL A 186 -9.68 22.25 -16.64
C VAL A 186 -8.24 22.21 -17.15
N GLU A 187 -7.35 21.44 -16.51
CA GLU A 187 -6.01 21.17 -17.02
C GLU A 187 -5.65 19.68 -16.98
N ALA A 188 -4.99 19.18 -18.01
CA ALA A 188 -4.44 17.84 -18.05
C ALA A 188 -3.06 17.81 -17.37
N ARG A 189 -2.96 17.05 -16.26
CA ARG A 189 -1.71 16.79 -15.53
C ARG A 189 -1.20 15.38 -15.82
N ARG A 190 0.13 15.22 -15.91
CA ARG A 190 0.76 13.89 -15.99
C ARG A 190 0.80 13.26 -14.59
N GLY A 191 0.30 12.03 -14.48
CA GLY A 191 0.42 11.20 -13.29
C GLY A 191 1.38 10.03 -13.49
N LEU A 192 1.75 9.36 -12.39
CA LEU A 192 2.51 8.13 -12.33
C LEU A 192 1.74 7.10 -11.50
N TYR A 193 1.49 5.93 -12.08
CA TYR A 193 0.96 4.76 -11.39
C TYR A 193 2.09 3.80 -11.02
N MET A 194 2.07 3.25 -9.82
CA MET A 194 3.05 2.26 -9.34
C MET A 194 2.33 1.17 -8.56
N LYS A 195 2.63 -0.09 -8.89
CA LYS A 195 2.10 -1.27 -8.19
C LYS A 195 3.10 -2.42 -8.28
N ALA A 196 3.34 -3.09 -7.17
CA ALA A 196 4.09 -4.34 -7.10
C ALA A 196 3.22 -5.52 -7.50
N GLY A 197 3.85 -6.52 -8.14
CA GLY A 197 3.25 -7.76 -8.61
C GLY A 197 4.31 -8.84 -8.80
N ILE A 198 3.90 -10.00 -9.31
CA ILE A 198 4.70 -11.17 -9.69
C ILE A 198 4.13 -11.69 -11.01
#